data_AF-A0A3Q9U4U0-F1
#
_entry.id   AF-A0A3Q9U4U0-F1
#
_cell.length_a   1.000
_cell.length_b   1.000
_cell.length_c   1.000
_cell.angle_alpha   90.00
_cell.angle_beta   90.00
_cell.angle_gamma   90.00
#
_symmetry.space_group_name_H-M   'P 1'
#
loop_
_entity.id
_entity.type
_entity.pdbx_description
1 polymer ?
#
loop_
_entity_poly.entity_id
_entity_poly.type
_entity_poly.pdbx_seq_one_letter_code
_entity_poly.pdbx_strand_id
1 'polypeptide(L)'
;ADVVTSTTHKTLRGPRGGIILSNNEEVMKKINKGVFPGIQGGPLMHVIAAKAVAFEEALKENFNIYQQQVLKNSLSLADVFVKLGHRLVSGKTENHLILIDLKYKYPNLNGKLASEALQKANIIVNKNVIP
;
A
#
# COMPACT_ATOMS: atom_id res chain seq x y z
N ALA A 1 6.87 1.31 -18.05
CA ALA A 1 6.24 2.55 -17.57
C ALA A 1 7.24 3.69 -17.76
N ASP A 2 6.81 4.82 -18.29
CA ASP A 2 7.72 5.96 -18.55
C ASP A 2 7.98 6.80 -17.29
N VAL A 3 7.01 6.83 -16.38
CA VAL A 3 7.10 7.47 -15.07
C VAL A 3 6.50 6.53 -14.03
N VAL A 4 7.19 6.37 -12.89
CA VAL A 4 6.70 5.63 -11.73
C VAL A 4 6.66 6.58 -10.54
N THR A 5 5.50 6.64 -9.88
CA THR A 5 5.36 7.37 -8.60
C THR A 5 5.10 6.37 -7.49
N SER A 6 5.58 6.68 -6.28
CA SER A 6 5.30 5.84 -5.11
C SER A 6 5.34 6.64 -3.82
N THR A 7 4.71 6.09 -2.79
CA THR A 7 4.84 6.56 -1.41
C THR A 7 5.92 5.76 -0.68
N THR A 8 6.60 6.41 0.26
CA THR A 8 7.73 5.80 0.98
C THR A 8 7.35 5.12 2.30
N HIS A 9 6.12 5.27 2.79
CA HIS A 9 5.70 4.80 4.14
C HIS A 9 4.83 3.54 4.18
N LYS A 10 4.40 3.02 3.02
CA LYS A 10 3.54 1.83 2.99
C LYS A 10 4.38 0.57 3.12
N THR A 11 4.35 -0.30 2.11
CA THR A 11 5.14 -1.53 2.09
C THR A 11 6.66 -1.28 2.14
N LEU A 12 7.11 -0.07 1.79
CA LEU A 12 8.52 0.33 1.88
C LEU A 12 8.99 0.69 3.30
N ARG A 13 8.07 0.85 4.27
CA ARG A 13 8.37 1.06 5.70
C ARG A 13 9.25 2.30 6.02
N GLY A 14 9.29 3.30 5.14
CA GLY A 14 9.98 4.56 5.36
C GLY A 14 9.10 5.67 5.93
N PRO A 15 9.58 6.93 5.90
CA PRO A 15 8.80 8.08 6.38
C PRO A 15 7.65 8.42 5.43
N ARG A 16 6.70 9.26 5.90
CA ARG A 16 5.66 9.81 5.01
C ARG A 16 6.28 10.73 3.96
N GLY A 17 6.19 10.34 2.69
CA GLY A 17 6.59 11.16 1.54
C GLY A 17 6.42 10.42 0.23
N GLY A 18 6.74 11.10 -0.89
CA GLY A 18 6.68 10.53 -2.24
C GLY A 18 8.04 10.45 -2.93
N ILE A 19 8.09 9.65 -4.01
CA ILE A 19 9.16 9.60 -5.01
C ILE A 19 8.55 9.60 -6.41
N ILE A 20 9.29 10.17 -7.36
CA ILE A 20 8.98 10.14 -8.79
C ILE A 20 10.25 9.66 -9.50
N LEU A 21 10.12 8.58 -10.28
CA LEU A 21 11.22 7.94 -10.99
C LEU A 21 10.92 7.94 -12.49
N SER A 22 11.93 8.21 -13.30
CA SER A 22 11.91 8.01 -14.75
C SER A 22 13.34 7.84 -15.25
N ASN A 23 13.52 6.98 -16.26
CA ASN A 23 14.79 6.82 -16.96
C ASN A 23 14.94 7.84 -18.12
N ASN A 24 13.93 8.67 -18.36
CA ASN A 24 13.95 9.69 -19.41
C ASN A 24 14.29 11.06 -18.80
N GLU A 25 15.46 11.59 -19.15
CA GLU A 25 15.93 12.88 -18.62
C GLU A 25 15.05 14.07 -19.04
N GLU A 26 14.49 14.07 -20.25
CA GLU A 26 13.61 15.16 -20.70
C GLU A 26 12.32 15.19 -19.90
N VAL A 27 11.79 14.01 -19.57
CA VAL A 27 10.63 13.85 -18.69
C VAL A 27 10.99 14.30 -17.27
N MET A 28 12.15 13.89 -16.72
CA MET A 28 12.58 14.34 -15.39
C MET A 28 12.83 15.84 -15.31
N LYS A 29 13.34 16.49 -16.36
CA LYS A 29 13.48 17.96 -16.41
C LYS A 29 12.12 18.65 -16.27
N LYS A 30 11.09 18.17 -16.98
CA LYS A 30 9.72 18.69 -16.87
C LYS A 30 9.13 18.45 -15.48
N ILE A 31 9.31 17.26 -14.93
CA ILE A 31 8.84 16.90 -13.58
C ILE A 31 9.51 17.76 -12.52
N ASN A 32 10.84 17.91 -12.56
CA ASN A 32 11.57 18.73 -11.59
C ASN A 32 11.06 20.17 -11.59
N LYS A 33 10.86 20.77 -12.77
CA LYS A 33 10.27 22.12 -12.89
C LYS A 33 8.84 22.20 -12.33
N GLY A 34 8.04 21.15 -12.53
CA GLY A 34 6.69 21.03 -11.97
C GLY A 34 6.68 20.91 -10.44
N VAL A 35 7.64 20.20 -9.85
CA VAL A 35 7.78 20.10 -8.39
C VAL A 35 8.25 21.44 -7.82
N PHE A 36 9.36 21.98 -8.32
CA PHE A 36 9.91 23.27 -7.95
C PHE A 36 10.43 24.00 -9.20
N PRO A 37 10.01 25.26 -9.44
CA PRO A 37 9.25 26.15 -8.57
C PRO A 37 7.71 26.01 -8.70
N GLY A 38 7.20 24.94 -9.33
CA GLY A 38 5.77 24.81 -9.64
C GLY A 38 4.84 24.65 -8.44
N ILE A 39 4.84 23.48 -7.80
CA ILE A 39 3.82 23.11 -6.78
C ILE A 39 4.36 23.25 -5.35
N GLN A 40 5.66 23.07 -5.14
CA GLN A 40 6.28 23.07 -3.82
C GLN A 40 7.32 24.19 -3.68
N GLY A 41 7.54 24.59 -2.43
CA GLY A 41 8.62 25.50 -2.02
C GLY A 41 9.85 24.72 -1.54
N GLY A 42 10.34 25.07 -0.35
CA GLY A 42 11.54 24.43 0.23
C GLY A 42 11.35 22.94 0.53
N PRO A 43 12.38 22.10 0.28
CA PRO A 43 12.30 20.67 0.53
C PRO A 43 12.37 20.33 2.02
N LEU A 44 11.66 19.26 2.43
CA LEU A 44 11.73 18.73 3.79
C LEU A 44 12.97 17.84 3.97
N MET A 45 14.13 18.45 4.21
CA MET A 45 15.42 17.75 4.27
C MET A 45 15.47 16.62 5.32
N HIS A 46 14.79 16.77 6.46
CA HIS A 46 14.68 15.72 7.48
C HIS A 46 13.93 14.48 6.96
N VAL A 47 12.90 14.67 6.13
CA VAL A 47 12.18 13.57 5.47
C VAL A 47 13.06 12.92 4.40
N ILE A 48 13.83 13.71 3.64
CA ILE A 48 14.77 13.19 2.63
C ILE A 48 15.84 12.31 3.29
N ALA A 49 16.40 12.74 4.42
CA ALA A 49 17.35 11.93 5.19
C ALA A 49 16.72 10.61 5.68
N ALA A 50 15.50 10.66 6.23
CA ALA A 50 14.80 9.45 6.67
C ALA A 50 14.46 8.50 5.50
N LYS A 51 14.22 9.01 4.28
CA LYS A 51 14.04 8.17 3.09
C LYS A 51 15.33 7.44 2.73
N ALA A 52 16.48 8.09 2.82
CA ALA A 52 17.77 7.47 2.54
C ALA A 52 18.01 6.26 3.45
N VAL A 53 17.74 6.39 4.76
CA VAL A 53 17.81 5.28 5.72
C VAL A 53 16.86 4.14 5.31
N ALA A 54 15.60 4.46 4.98
CA ALA A 54 14.63 3.45 4.56
C ALA A 54 15.03 2.72 3.27
N PHE A 55 15.66 3.41 2.32
CA PHE A 55 16.17 2.79 1.09
C PHE A 55 17.35 1.88 1.38
N GLU A 56 18.26 2.28 2.26
CA GLU A 56 19.36 1.41 2.69
C GLU A 56 18.84 0.14 3.37
N GLU A 57 17.84 0.26 4.25
CA GLU A 57 17.17 -0.91 4.83
C GLU A 57 16.51 -1.80 3.77
N ALA A 58 15.85 -1.20 2.78
CA ALA A 58 15.17 -1.92 1.72
C ALA A 58 16.12 -2.71 0.80
N LEU A 59 17.40 -2.35 0.75
CA LEU A 59 18.44 -3.07 0.01
C LEU A 59 19.00 -4.28 0.76
N LYS A 60 18.68 -4.44 2.05
CA LYS A 60 19.20 -5.54 2.87
C LYS A 60 18.37 -6.81 2.66
N GLU A 61 19.03 -7.97 2.73
CA GLU A 61 18.37 -9.27 2.49
C GLU A 61 17.24 -9.56 3.47
N ASN A 62 17.34 -9.08 4.71
CA ASN A 62 16.27 -9.20 5.71
C ASN A 62 14.97 -8.49 5.27
N PHE A 63 15.06 -7.45 4.43
CA PHE A 63 13.89 -6.79 3.88
C PHE A 63 13.20 -7.66 2.82
N ASN A 64 13.96 -8.36 1.98
CA ASN A 64 13.40 -9.34 1.03
C ASN A 64 12.66 -10.46 1.77
N ILE A 65 13.28 -11.02 2.82
CA ILE A 65 12.66 -12.04 3.69
C ILE A 65 11.36 -11.49 4.30
N TYR A 66 11.38 -10.25 4.79
CA TYR A 66 10.18 -9.58 5.31
C TYR A 66 9.08 -9.48 4.26
N GLN A 67 9.37 -9.05 3.03
CA GLN A 67 8.37 -8.94 1.96
C GLN A 67 7.79 -10.30 1.57
N GLN A 68 8.61 -11.35 1.51
CA GLN A 68 8.12 -12.72 1.28
C GLN A 68 7.17 -13.16 2.40
N GLN A 69 7.46 -12.82 3.66
CA GLN A 69 6.58 -13.14 4.77
C GLN A 69 5.25 -12.36 4.69
N VAL A 70 5.27 -11.10 4.25
CA VAL A 70 4.04 -10.32 4.00
C VAL A 70 3.13 -11.02 3.00
N LEU A 71 3.69 -11.56 1.90
CA LEU A 71 2.92 -12.32 0.90
C LEU A 71 2.38 -13.64 1.47
N LYS A 72 3.18 -14.38 2.23
CA LYS A 72 2.72 -15.63 2.88
C LYS A 72 1.55 -15.37 3.84
N ASN A 73 1.62 -14.26 4.57
CA ASN A 73 0.57 -13.88 5.51
C ASN A 73 -0.72 -13.50 4.79
N SER A 74 -0.66 -12.72 3.71
CA SER A 74 -1.86 -12.32 2.96
C SER A 74 -2.53 -13.53 2.28
N LEU A 75 -1.74 -14.46 1.73
CA LEU A 75 -2.24 -15.72 1.17
C LEU A 75 -2.93 -16.57 2.23
N SER A 76 -2.30 -16.74 3.40
CA SER A 76 -2.89 -17.50 4.50
C SER A 76 -4.21 -16.88 4.97
N LEU A 77 -4.27 -15.55 5.06
CA LEU A 77 -5.49 -14.83 5.44
C LEU A 77 -6.59 -15.00 4.38
N ALA A 78 -6.24 -14.90 3.09
CA ALA A 78 -7.15 -15.14 1.98
C ALA A 78 -7.77 -16.55 2.06
N ASP A 79 -6.95 -17.58 2.24
CA ASP A 79 -7.38 -18.97 2.33
C ASP A 79 -8.34 -19.20 3.50
N VAL A 80 -8.06 -18.61 4.66
CA VAL A 80 -8.95 -18.69 5.82
C VAL A 80 -10.31 -18.07 5.52
N PHE A 81 -10.36 -16.88 4.92
CA PHE A 81 -11.64 -16.24 4.58
C PHE A 81 -12.43 -17.04 3.54
N VAL A 82 -11.77 -17.61 2.54
CA VAL A 82 -12.42 -18.48 1.54
C VAL A 82 -12.98 -19.74 2.21
N LYS A 83 -12.21 -20.40 3.08
CA LYS A 83 -12.69 -21.57 3.87
C LYS A 83 -13.89 -21.23 4.76
N LEU A 84 -13.95 -20.01 5.27
CA LEU A 84 -15.08 -19.49 6.02
C LEU A 84 -16.27 -19.07 5.14
N GLY A 85 -16.21 -19.29 3.82
CA GLY A 85 -17.29 -19.02 2.86
C GLY A 85 -17.42 -17.57 2.44
N HIS A 86 -16.38 -16.75 2.64
CA HIS A 86 -16.37 -15.39 2.10
C HIS A 86 -15.86 -15.35 0.66
N ARG A 87 -16.37 -14.41 -0.13
CA ARG A 87 -15.90 -14.16 -1.49
C ARG A 87 -14.81 -13.10 -1.49
N LEU A 88 -13.66 -13.40 -2.07
CA LEU A 88 -12.66 -12.39 -2.42
C LEU A 88 -13.01 -11.78 -3.78
N VAL A 89 -12.90 -10.47 -3.94
CA VAL A 89 -13.32 -9.76 -5.17
C VAL A 89 -12.61 -10.30 -6.41
N SER A 90 -11.30 -10.56 -6.33
CA SER A 90 -10.48 -11.15 -7.39
C SER A 90 -10.34 -12.67 -7.33
N GLY A 91 -11.00 -13.34 -6.37
CA GLY A 91 -10.85 -14.78 -6.10
C GLY A 91 -9.51 -15.19 -5.45
N LYS A 92 -8.47 -14.36 -5.54
CA LYS A 92 -7.12 -14.60 -4.96
C LYS A 92 -6.47 -13.30 -4.48
N THR A 93 -5.34 -13.41 -3.77
CA THR A 93 -4.39 -12.31 -3.56
C THR A 93 -3.00 -12.69 -4.05
N GLU A 94 -2.29 -11.73 -4.63
CA GLU A 94 -0.91 -11.86 -5.10
C GLU A 94 -0.04 -10.73 -4.55
N ASN A 95 -0.54 -10.03 -3.53
CA ASN A 95 0.12 -8.88 -2.92
C ASN A 95 -0.18 -8.81 -1.41
N HIS A 96 0.07 -7.67 -0.78
CA HIS A 96 0.02 -7.49 0.68
C HIS A 96 -1.39 -7.31 1.27
N LEU A 97 -2.46 -7.33 0.46
CA LEU A 97 -3.83 -7.08 0.93
C LEU A 97 -4.84 -8.07 0.34
N ILE A 98 -6.04 -8.09 0.92
CA ILE A 98 -7.21 -8.82 0.40
C ILE A 98 -8.41 -7.86 0.33
N LEU A 99 -9.34 -8.13 -0.58
CA LEU A 99 -10.60 -7.39 -0.69
C LEU A 99 -11.76 -8.38 -0.63
N ILE A 100 -12.57 -8.26 0.41
CA ILE A 100 -13.67 -9.19 0.73
C ILE A 100 -15.01 -8.57 0.32
N ASP A 101 -15.81 -9.30 -0.44
CA ASP A 101 -17.22 -8.99 -0.63
C ASP A 101 -18.05 -9.55 0.53
N LEU A 102 -18.47 -8.64 1.41
CA LEU A 102 -19.29 -8.95 2.58
C LEU A 102 -20.73 -9.32 2.20
N LYS A 103 -21.26 -8.71 1.13
CA LYS A 103 -22.66 -8.88 0.73
C LYS A 103 -22.94 -10.27 0.17
N TYR A 104 -21.92 -10.93 -0.40
CA TYR A 104 -22.03 -12.29 -0.90
C TYR A 104 -22.57 -13.28 0.15
N LYS A 105 -22.06 -13.18 1.38
CA LYS A 105 -22.50 -14.04 2.50
C LYS A 105 -23.57 -13.36 3.38
N TYR A 106 -23.49 -12.04 3.51
CA TYR A 106 -24.37 -11.26 4.39
C TYR A 106 -24.94 -10.06 3.62
N PRO A 107 -26.09 -10.21 2.91
CA PRO A 107 -26.60 -9.19 1.98
C PRO A 107 -26.78 -7.78 2.57
N ASN A 108 -27.10 -7.71 3.87
CA ASN A 108 -27.34 -6.46 4.59
C ASN A 108 -26.07 -5.89 5.26
N LEU A 109 -24.95 -6.61 5.26
CA LEU A 109 -23.70 -6.16 5.83
C LEU A 109 -22.89 -5.39 4.79
N ASN A 110 -22.68 -4.09 5.03
CA ASN A 110 -21.80 -3.26 4.20
C ASN A 110 -20.45 -3.01 4.91
N GLY A 111 -19.47 -2.51 4.14
CA GLY A 111 -18.14 -2.25 4.66
C GLY A 111 -18.10 -1.24 5.83
N LYS A 112 -19.04 -0.29 5.88
CA LYS A 112 -19.14 0.66 7.01
C LYS A 112 -19.47 -0.08 8.30
N LEU A 113 -20.58 -0.80 8.33
CA LEU A 113 -21.02 -1.57 9.49
C LEU A 113 -19.97 -2.58 9.96
N ALA A 114 -19.35 -3.30 9.03
CA ALA A 114 -18.30 -4.26 9.36
C ALA A 114 -17.05 -3.59 9.96
N SER A 115 -16.55 -2.51 9.34
CA SER A 115 -15.37 -1.79 9.86
C SER A 115 -15.62 -1.19 11.24
N GLU A 116 -16.81 -0.64 11.49
CA GLU A 116 -17.19 -0.08 12.81
C GLU A 116 -17.29 -1.18 13.88
N ALA A 117 -17.85 -2.35 13.54
CA ALA A 117 -17.92 -3.49 14.45
C ALA A 117 -16.53 -4.04 14.80
N LEU A 118 -15.67 -4.21 13.80
CA LEU A 118 -14.28 -4.66 13.98
C LEU A 118 -13.46 -3.66 14.81
N GLN A 119 -13.66 -2.35 14.59
CA GLN A 119 -13.00 -1.31 15.37
C GLN A 119 -13.35 -1.39 16.86
N LYS A 120 -14.60 -1.72 17.22
CA LYS A 120 -14.99 -1.94 18.63
C LYS A 120 -14.25 -3.10 19.28
N ALA A 121 -13.75 -4.04 18.48
CA ALA A 121 -12.90 -5.15 18.90
C ALA A 121 -11.40 -4.87 18.70
N ASN A 122 -11.00 -3.61 18.47
CA ASN A 122 -9.62 -3.19 18.18
C ASN A 122 -9.00 -3.80 16.90
N ILE A 123 -9.83 -4.24 15.95
CA ILE A 123 -9.39 -4.70 14.63
C ILE A 123 -9.57 -3.57 13.63
N ILE A 124 -8.46 -2.98 13.19
CA ILE A 124 -8.46 -1.81 12.29
C ILE A 124 -8.43 -2.26 10.83
N VAL A 125 -9.50 -1.95 10.11
CA VAL A 125 -9.64 -2.15 8.67
C VAL A 125 -10.31 -0.95 8.03
N ASN A 126 -10.27 -0.84 6.70
CA ASN A 126 -11.01 0.19 5.97
C ASN A 126 -12.11 -0.43 5.08
N LYS A 127 -13.21 0.31 4.92
CA LYS A 127 -14.25 0.01 3.95
C LYS A 127 -13.81 0.43 2.54
N ASN A 128 -14.17 -0.36 1.53
CA ASN A 128 -13.86 -0.10 0.13
C ASN A 128 -15.09 -0.34 -0.74
N VAL A 129 -15.19 0.41 -1.83
CA VAL A 129 -16.13 0.10 -2.92
C VAL A 129 -15.55 -1.09 -3.69
N ILE A 130 -16.43 -2.02 -4.07
CA ILE A 130 -16.09 -3.18 -4.90
C ILE A 130 -16.77 -3.02 -6.27
N PRO A 131 -16.22 -3.62 -7.35
CA PRO A 131 -16.90 -3.72 -8.64
C PRO A 131 -18.28 -4.37 -8.52
#